data_AF-A0A6I6DVR0-F1
#
_entry.id   AF-A0A6I6DVR0-F1
#
_cell.length_a   1.000
_cell.length_b   1.000
_cell.length_c   1.000
_cell.angle_alpha   90.00
_cell.angle_beta   90.00
_cell.angle_gamma   90.00
#
_symmetry.space_group_name_H-M   'P 1'
#
loop_
_entity.id
_entity.type
_entity.pdbx_description
1 polymer ?
#
loop_
_entity_poly.entity_id
_entity_poly.type
_entity_poly.pdbx_seq_one_letter_code
_entity_poly.pdbx_strand_id
1 'polypeptide(L)'
;MDHQRSTTTELAMPDVMQATRGELRNLERYRSIYYGTAREWKWNTAAMTLSEDPDEAAETIGRELAMLMSGDFLPVMAEQPVISVGDRQYLIERPLVTSHRSIRVDPNFDSETVSPGVTISLVPGADDGVVTTALVDWSPDAPSIFG
;
A
#
# COMPACT_ATOMS: atom_id res chain seq x y z
N MET A 1 -10.54 34.11 -21.97
CA MET A 1 -9.27 34.75 -21.56
C MET A 1 -8.67 33.89 -20.50
N ASP A 2 -7.48 33.41 -20.80
CA ASP A 2 -6.82 32.25 -20.19
C ASP A 2 -6.41 32.48 -18.73
N HIS A 3 -6.78 31.57 -17.84
CA HIS A 3 -6.11 31.43 -16.55
C HIS A 3 -4.88 30.54 -16.74
N GLN A 4 -3.75 31.19 -17.03
CA GLN A 4 -2.44 30.58 -16.96
C GLN A 4 -2.21 30.12 -15.51
N ARG A 5 -2.36 28.83 -15.22
CA ARG A 5 -1.84 28.22 -13.99
C ARG A 5 -0.32 28.38 -14.05
N SER A 6 0.20 29.41 -13.38
CA SER A 6 1.63 29.53 -13.11
C SER A 6 2.01 28.42 -12.15
N THR A 7 2.39 27.25 -12.66
CA THR A 7 3.10 26.24 -11.88
C THR A 7 4.51 26.79 -11.68
N THR A 8 4.75 27.46 -10.55
CA THR A 8 6.12 27.84 -10.17
C THR A 8 6.84 26.55 -9.82
N THR A 9 7.46 25.90 -10.80
CA THR A 9 8.41 24.83 -10.55
C THR A 9 9.69 25.48 -10.03
N GLU A 10 9.69 25.89 -8.76
CA GLU A 10 10.95 26.07 -8.05
C GLU A 10 11.59 24.69 -7.96
N LEU A 11 12.46 24.38 -8.92
CA LEU A 11 13.41 23.28 -8.86
C LEU A 11 14.45 23.60 -7.78
N ALA A 12 14.00 23.70 -6.54
CA ALA A 12 14.86 23.78 -5.39
C ALA A 12 15.35 22.36 -5.12
N MET A 13 16.62 22.11 -5.39
CA MET A 13 17.26 20.89 -4.89
C MET A 13 17.09 20.85 -3.37
N PRO A 14 16.52 19.77 -2.81
CA PRO A 14 16.45 19.62 -1.36
C PRO A 14 17.86 19.69 -0.78
N ASP A 15 17.99 20.29 0.41
CA ASP A 15 19.25 20.31 1.14
C ASP A 15 19.58 18.89 1.62
N VAL A 16 20.27 18.14 0.75
CA VAL A 16 20.67 16.76 1.02
C VAL A 16 21.61 16.62 2.21
N MET A 17 22.19 17.72 2.71
CA MET A 17 23.02 17.71 3.92
C MET A 17 22.19 17.41 5.18
N GLN A 18 20.90 17.72 5.15
CA GLN A 18 19.97 17.46 6.25
C GLN A 18 19.23 16.13 6.08
N ALA A 19 19.33 15.51 4.89
CA ALA A 19 18.65 14.25 4.62
C ALA A 19 19.30 13.08 5.34
N THR A 20 18.50 12.23 5.97
CA THR A 20 19.01 11.01 6.59
C THR A 20 19.36 9.97 5.53
N ARG A 21 20.27 9.03 5.85
CA ARG A 21 20.55 7.88 4.96
C ARG A 21 19.29 7.06 4.65
N GLY A 22 18.34 7.01 5.58
CA GLY A 22 17.07 6.32 5.40
C GLY A 22 16.19 7.00 4.33
N GLU A 23 16.11 8.33 4.37
CA GLU A 23 15.39 9.14 3.39
C GLU A 23 15.98 9.01 1.99
N LEU A 24 17.32 9.10 1.85
CA LEU A 24 17.98 8.95 0.56
C LEU A 24 17.77 7.55 -0.03
N ARG A 25 17.84 6.50 0.80
CA ARG A 25 17.55 5.13 0.37
C ARG A 25 16.08 4.95 -0.05
N ASN A 26 15.15 5.62 0.64
CA ASN A 26 13.74 5.60 0.26
C ASN A 26 13.53 6.34 -1.07
N LEU A 27 14.18 7.49 -1.28
CA LEU A 27 14.16 8.21 -2.54
C LEU A 27 14.71 7.38 -3.70
N GLU A 28 15.86 6.73 -3.53
CA GLU A 28 16.44 5.80 -4.51
C GLU A 28 15.49 4.64 -4.83
N ARG A 29 14.84 4.09 -3.81
CA ARG A 29 13.85 3.02 -3.97
C ARG A 29 12.66 3.49 -4.81
N TYR A 30 12.07 4.63 -4.49
CA TYR A 30 10.96 5.17 -5.27
C TYR A 30 11.37 5.48 -6.69
N ARG A 31 12.55 6.09 -6.90
CA ARG A 31 13.12 6.27 -8.23
C ARG A 31 13.15 4.95 -8.99
N SER A 32 13.71 3.89 -8.43
CA SER A 32 13.77 2.57 -9.09
C SER A 32 12.39 2.07 -9.52
N ILE A 33 11.39 2.20 -8.65
CA ILE A 33 10.01 1.76 -8.93
C ILE A 33 9.37 2.57 -10.07
N TYR A 34 9.47 3.90 -10.03
CA TYR A 34 8.89 4.75 -11.07
C TYR A 34 9.60 4.66 -12.42
N TYR A 35 10.87 4.23 -12.43
CA TYR A 35 11.60 3.89 -13.66
C TYR A 35 11.32 2.46 -14.16
N GLY A 36 10.33 1.76 -13.59
CA GLY A 36 9.82 0.50 -14.11
C GLY A 36 10.40 -0.76 -13.47
N THR A 37 11.14 -0.64 -12.36
CA THR A 37 11.64 -1.81 -11.63
C THR A 37 10.73 -2.12 -10.45
N ALA A 38 9.95 -3.19 -10.56
CA ALA A 38 9.14 -3.67 -9.43
C ALA A 38 10.04 -3.99 -8.23
N ARG A 39 9.57 -3.64 -7.03
CA ARG A 39 10.23 -4.00 -5.78
C ARG A 39 9.63 -5.29 -5.27
N GLU A 40 10.46 -6.29 -5.10
CA GLU A 40 10.10 -7.55 -4.45
C GLU A 40 10.72 -7.61 -3.05
N TRP A 41 9.92 -8.04 -2.07
CA TRP A 41 10.38 -8.23 -0.70
C TRP A 41 9.53 -9.28 0.02
N LYS A 42 9.97 -9.75 1.18
CA LYS A 42 9.28 -10.78 1.97
C LYS A 42 8.58 -10.16 3.18
N TRP A 43 7.38 -10.62 3.50
CA TRP A 43 6.64 -10.23 4.69
C TRP A 43 6.47 -11.41 5.65
N ASN A 44 6.19 -11.13 6.92
CA ASN A 44 6.07 -12.17 7.95
C ASN A 44 4.67 -12.21 8.57
N THR A 45 4.15 -11.05 8.94
CA THR A 45 2.84 -10.90 9.57
C THR A 45 2.19 -9.59 9.15
N ALA A 46 0.87 -9.58 9.12
CA ALA A 46 0.03 -8.41 8.96
C ALA A 46 -1.19 -8.56 9.88
N ALA A 47 -1.95 -7.48 10.03
CA ALA A 47 -3.15 -7.48 10.86
C ALA A 47 -4.29 -6.83 10.11
N MET A 48 -5.47 -7.40 10.25
CA MET A 48 -6.72 -6.84 9.73
C MET A 48 -7.68 -6.67 10.89
N THR A 49 -8.09 -5.43 11.15
CA THR A 49 -9.09 -5.12 12.17
C THR A 49 -10.45 -5.04 11.50
N LEU A 50 -11.40 -5.86 11.98
CA LEU A 50 -12.78 -5.79 11.52
C LEU A 50 -13.44 -4.50 12.02
N SER A 51 -14.34 -3.95 11.21
CA SER A 51 -15.14 -2.79 11.63
C SER A 51 -15.85 -3.07 12.96
N GLU A 52 -16.05 -2.02 13.77
CA GLU A 52 -16.89 -2.11 14.97
C GLU A 52 -18.38 -2.14 14.59
N ASP A 53 -18.73 -1.70 13.38
CA ASP A 53 -20.09 -1.82 12.86
C ASP A 53 -20.40 -3.28 12.50
N PRO A 54 -21.43 -3.90 13.10
CA PRO A 54 -21.79 -5.29 12.83
C PRO A 54 -22.13 -5.58 11.37
N ASP A 55 -22.74 -4.63 10.64
CA ASP A 55 -23.15 -4.84 9.25
C ASP A 55 -21.93 -4.82 8.32
N GLU A 56 -21.01 -3.86 8.52
CA GLU A 56 -19.75 -3.79 7.77
C GLU A 56 -18.81 -4.96 8.09
N ALA A 57 -18.75 -5.36 9.37
CA ALA A 57 -17.99 -6.52 9.80
C ALA A 57 -18.54 -7.80 9.15
N ALA A 58 -19.86 -7.99 9.15
CA ALA A 58 -20.49 -9.17 8.53
C ALA A 58 -20.23 -9.25 7.03
N GLU A 59 -20.24 -8.11 6.32
CA GLU A 59 -19.89 -8.06 4.90
C GLU A 59 -18.43 -8.50 4.67
N THR A 60 -17.50 -7.94 5.44
CA THR A 60 -16.07 -8.25 5.37
C THR A 60 -15.83 -9.74 5.67
N ILE A 61 -16.44 -10.26 6.74
CA ILE A 61 -16.35 -11.66 7.13
C ILE A 61 -16.90 -12.57 6.04
N GLY A 62 -18.10 -12.28 5.53
CA GLY A 62 -18.78 -13.13 4.56
C GLY A 62 -18.07 -13.22 3.21
N ARG A 63 -17.42 -12.13 2.77
CA ARG A 63 -16.72 -12.07 1.48
C ARG A 63 -15.26 -12.50 1.57
N GLU A 64 -14.53 -12.02 2.57
CA GLU A 64 -13.08 -12.04 2.56
C GLU A 64 -12.52 -13.14 3.44
N LEU A 65 -13.18 -13.49 4.56
CA LEU A 65 -12.65 -14.47 5.50
C LEU A 65 -12.52 -15.85 4.85
N ALA A 66 -13.49 -16.29 4.04
CA ALA A 66 -13.40 -17.57 3.34
C ALA A 66 -12.21 -17.63 2.36
N MET A 67 -11.94 -16.53 1.63
CA MET A 67 -10.81 -16.42 0.71
C MET A 67 -9.47 -16.34 1.45
N LEU A 68 -9.44 -15.63 2.59
CA LEU A 68 -8.27 -15.58 3.48
C LEU A 68 -8.00 -16.95 4.11
N MET A 69 -9.03 -17.72 4.45
CA MET A 69 -8.86 -19.08 4.98
C MET A 69 -8.38 -20.06 3.89
N SER A 70 -8.79 -19.88 2.62
CA SER A 70 -8.30 -20.71 1.52
C SER A 70 -6.89 -20.33 1.04
N GLY A 71 -6.43 -19.11 1.34
CA GLY A 71 -5.15 -18.58 0.87
C GLY A 71 -5.15 -18.10 -0.58
N ASP A 72 -6.34 -18.03 -1.20
CA ASP A 72 -6.54 -17.55 -2.58
C ASP A 72 -6.76 -16.03 -2.66
N PHE A 73 -6.75 -15.35 -1.52
CA PHE A 73 -6.89 -13.91 -1.47
C PHE A 73 -5.59 -13.22 -1.93
N LEU A 74 -5.73 -12.26 -2.84
CA LEU A 74 -4.65 -11.45 -3.37
C LEU A 74 -5.01 -9.97 -3.18
N PRO A 75 -4.74 -9.38 -2.01
CA PRO A 75 -5.04 -7.99 -1.77
C PRO A 75 -4.13 -7.14 -2.64
N VAL A 76 -4.73 -6.09 -3.19
CA VAL A 76 -4.03 -5.05 -3.95
C VAL A 76 -4.34 -3.74 -3.26
N MET A 77 -3.31 -3.08 -2.73
CA MET A 77 -3.43 -1.80 -2.06
C MET A 77 -2.76 -0.73 -2.90
N ALA A 78 -3.48 0.37 -3.15
CA ALA A 78 -2.92 1.55 -3.78
C ALA A 78 -2.63 2.64 -2.74
N GLU A 79 -1.45 3.23 -2.80
CA GLU A 79 -1.07 4.35 -1.92
C GLU A 79 -0.36 5.46 -2.71
N GLN A 80 -0.60 6.71 -2.34
CA GLN A 80 0.19 7.84 -2.84
C GLN A 80 1.35 8.09 -1.88
N PRO A 81 2.61 7.82 -2.28
CA PRO A 81 3.71 7.90 -1.34
C PRO A 81 4.07 9.37 -1.07
N VAL A 82 4.22 9.67 0.22
CA VAL A 82 4.83 10.90 0.70
C VAL A 82 6.28 10.60 1.06
N ILE A 83 7.20 11.40 0.54
CA ILE A 83 8.63 11.27 0.78
C ILE A 83 9.13 12.47 1.57
N SER A 84 9.96 12.21 2.58
CA SER A 84 10.70 13.26 3.28
C SER A 84 12.14 13.27 2.79
N VAL A 85 12.69 14.45 2.53
CA VAL A 85 14.11 14.64 2.21
C VAL A 85 14.59 15.88 2.98
N GLY A 86 15.31 15.65 4.07
CA GLY A 86 15.69 16.73 5.00
C GLY A 86 14.45 17.35 5.65
N ASP A 87 14.31 18.67 5.56
CA ASP A 87 13.20 19.44 6.13
C ASP A 87 11.95 19.51 5.24
N ARG A 88 11.97 18.86 4.07
CA ARG A 88 10.91 18.93 3.06
C ARG A 88 10.15 17.62 2.93
N GLN A 89 8.85 17.75 2.65
CA GLN A 89 7.98 16.65 2.24
C GLN A 89 7.52 16.84 0.80
N TYR A 90 7.50 15.75 0.04
CA TYR A 90 7.02 15.72 -1.33
C TYR A 90 5.97 14.62 -1.48
N LEU A 91 4.83 14.96 -2.06
CA LEU A 91 3.82 13.98 -2.48
C LEU A 91 4.15 13.53 -3.90
N ILE A 92 4.21 12.22 -4.13
CA ILE A 92 4.27 11.68 -5.49
C ILE A 92 2.85 11.35 -5.92
N GLU A 93 2.32 12.09 -6.89
CA GLU A 93 0.92 11.99 -7.28
C GLU A 93 0.57 10.62 -7.89
N ARG A 94 1.51 10.04 -8.65
CA ARG A 94 1.36 8.72 -9.25
C ARG A 94 1.35 7.65 -8.15
N PRO A 95 0.29 6.85 -7.99
CA PRO A 95 0.23 5.86 -6.92
C PRO A 95 1.21 4.71 -7.12
N LEU A 96 1.58 4.11 -5.99
CA LEU A 96 2.14 2.77 -5.92
C LEU A 96 1.04 1.77 -5.66
N VAL A 97 1.23 0.58 -6.19
CA VAL A 97 0.38 -0.57 -5.96
C VAL A 97 1.22 -1.65 -5.33
N THR A 98 0.77 -2.15 -4.17
CA THR A 98 1.40 -3.24 -3.44
C THR A 98 0.46 -4.43 -3.40
N SER A 99 0.97 -5.61 -3.73
CA SER A 99 0.24 -6.87 -3.62
C SER A 99 0.99 -7.89 -2.79
N HIS A 100 0.29 -8.48 -1.83
CA HIS A 100 0.78 -9.60 -1.03
C HIS A 100 0.39 -10.90 -1.71
N ARG A 101 1.37 -11.78 -1.94
CA ARG A 101 1.11 -13.10 -2.49
C ARG A 101 0.61 -14.01 -1.37
N SER A 102 -0.37 -14.86 -1.71
CA SER A 102 -0.87 -15.96 -0.87
C SER A 102 -1.10 -15.55 0.60
N ILE A 103 -1.89 -14.51 0.85
CA ILE A 103 -2.20 -14.11 2.23
C ILE A 103 -3.25 -15.05 2.82
N ARG A 104 -3.07 -15.43 4.09
CA ARG A 104 -4.04 -16.23 4.82
C ARG A 104 -4.18 -15.80 6.28
N VAL A 105 -5.26 -16.23 6.91
CA VAL A 105 -5.40 -16.14 8.37
C VAL A 105 -4.37 -17.06 9.05
N ASP A 106 -3.90 -16.67 10.24
CA ASP A 106 -3.09 -17.55 11.08
C ASP A 106 -3.75 -18.94 11.24
N PRO A 107 -3.05 -20.05 10.99
CA PRO A 107 -3.61 -21.39 11.11
C PRO A 107 -4.14 -21.74 12.51
N ASN A 108 -3.71 -21.01 13.55
CA ASN A 108 -4.19 -21.18 14.92
C ASN A 108 -5.35 -20.25 15.27
N PHE A 109 -5.87 -19.49 14.31
CA PHE A 109 -7.01 -18.61 14.51
C PHE A 109 -8.30 -19.41 14.73
N ASP A 110 -9.01 -19.08 15.78
CA ASP A 110 -10.31 -19.65 16.07
C ASP A 110 -11.41 -18.82 15.39
N SER A 111 -12.00 -19.36 14.32
CA SER A 111 -13.06 -18.69 13.57
C SER A 111 -14.33 -18.44 14.40
N GLU A 112 -14.53 -19.15 15.52
CA GLU A 112 -15.67 -18.90 16.41
C GLU A 112 -15.52 -17.59 17.21
N THR A 113 -14.31 -17.02 17.24
CA THR A 113 -14.01 -15.77 17.97
C THR A 113 -14.22 -14.50 17.13
N VAL A 114 -14.62 -14.66 15.87
CA VAL A 114 -14.82 -13.55 14.94
C VAL A 114 -16.00 -12.68 15.40
N SER A 115 -15.72 -11.42 15.73
CA SER A 115 -16.72 -10.43 16.08
C SER A 115 -16.27 -9.02 15.65
N PRO A 116 -17.19 -8.05 15.55
CA PRO A 116 -16.83 -6.66 15.22
C PRO A 116 -15.72 -6.13 16.15
N GLY A 117 -14.78 -5.37 15.59
CA GLY A 117 -13.62 -4.82 16.31
C GLY A 117 -12.47 -5.80 16.58
N VAL A 118 -12.63 -7.10 16.27
CA VAL A 118 -11.54 -8.08 16.43
C VAL A 118 -10.44 -7.83 15.41
N THR A 119 -9.19 -7.96 15.86
CA THR A 119 -8.01 -7.95 14.99
C THR A 119 -7.59 -9.37 14.66
N ILE A 120 -7.61 -9.70 13.38
CA ILE A 120 -7.22 -10.98 12.82
C ILE A 120 -5.75 -10.90 12.38
N SER A 121 -4.94 -11.85 12.82
CA SER A 121 -3.55 -12.00 12.38
C SER A 121 -3.52 -12.67 11.00
N LEU A 122 -2.80 -12.05 10.08
CA LEU A 122 -2.58 -12.56 8.73
C LEU A 122 -1.13 -12.99 8.56
N VAL A 123 -0.91 -14.11 7.90
CA VAL A 123 0.40 -14.72 7.68
C VAL A 123 0.56 -15.15 6.21
N PRO A 124 1.81 -15.33 5.74
CA PRO A 124 2.06 -15.95 4.45
C PRO A 124 1.50 -17.37 4.35
N GLY A 125 0.95 -17.67 3.17
CA GLY A 125 0.55 -18.98 2.70
C GLY A 125 1.74 -19.73 2.10
N ALA A 126 1.65 -20.04 0.81
CA ALA A 126 2.70 -20.75 0.08
C ALA A 126 3.83 -19.83 -0.42
N ASP A 127 3.55 -18.53 -0.56
CA ASP A 127 4.50 -17.52 -1.02
C ASP A 127 4.45 -16.32 -0.05
N ASP A 128 5.59 -15.94 0.51
CA ASP A 128 5.76 -14.79 1.40
C ASP A 128 6.19 -13.52 0.65
N GLY A 129 6.09 -13.53 -0.68
CA GLY A 129 6.46 -12.42 -1.55
C GLY A 129 5.44 -11.28 -1.51
N VAL A 130 5.98 -10.06 -1.53
CA VAL A 130 5.26 -8.83 -1.78
C VAL A 130 5.86 -8.15 -2.99
N VAL A 131 5.01 -7.66 -3.88
CA VAL A 131 5.42 -6.88 -5.04
C VAL A 131 4.84 -5.48 -4.93
N THR A 132 5.71 -4.47 -5.02
CA THR A 132 5.31 -3.07 -5.12
C THR A 132 5.74 -2.50 -6.47
N THR A 133 4.82 -1.91 -7.20
CA THR A 133 5.05 -1.27 -8.51
C THR A 133 4.38 0.09 -8.59
N ALA A 134 4.82 0.96 -9.50
CA ALA A 134 4.04 2.13 -9.87
C ALA A 134 2.83 1.70 -10.70
N LEU A 135 1.68 2.35 -10.50
CA LEU A 135 0.48 2.10 -11.31
C LEU A 135 0.74 2.50 -12.77
N VAL A 136 0.52 1.59 -13.71
CA VAL A 136 0.67 1.83 -15.16
C VAL A 136 -0.55 2.60 -15.69
N ASP A 137 -0.36 3.42 -16.72
CA ASP A 137 -1.42 4.21 -17.37
C ASP A 137 -2.24 5.11 -16.43
N TRP A 138 -1.61 5.56 -15.35
CA TRP A 138 -2.21 6.51 -14.42
C TRP A 138 -2.24 7.93 -15.00
N SER A 139 -3.37 8.61 -14.84
CA SER A 139 -3.48 10.06 -14.99
C SER A 139 -4.17 10.67 -13.77
N PRO A 140 -3.91 11.95 -13.43
CA PRO A 140 -4.55 12.61 -12.29
C PRO A 140 -6.07 12.65 -12.37
N ASP A 141 -6.60 12.67 -13.59
CA ASP A 141 -8.04 12.74 -13.88
C ASP A 141 -8.66 11.36 -14.16
N ALA A 142 -7.87 10.28 -14.11
CA ALA A 142 -8.41 8.93 -14.29
C ALA A 142 -9.28 8.56 -13.09
N PRO A 143 -10.47 7.95 -13.32
CA PRO A 143 -11.27 7.40 -12.23
C PRO A 143 -10.44 6.36 -11.47
N SER A 144 -10.50 6.39 -10.13
CA SER A 144 -9.83 5.38 -9.31
C SER A 144 -10.34 3.99 -9.71
N ILE A 145 -9.42 3.12 -10.12
CA ILE A 145 -9.72 1.70 -10.38
C ILE A 145 -9.79 0.88 -9.08
N PHE A 146 -9.45 1.50 -7.96
CA PHE A 146 -9.55 0.94 -6.61
C PHE A 146 -10.61 1.77 -5.88
N GLY A 147 -11.87 1.39 -6.07
CA GLY A 147 -13.04 1.96 -5.39
C GLY A 147 -13.37 1.19 -4.14
#